data_AF-A0A7Z7YRC8-F1
#
_entry.id   AF-A0A7Z7YRC8-F1
#
_cell.length_a   1.000
_cell.length_b   1.000
_cell.length_c   1.000
_cell.angle_alpha   90.00
_cell.angle_beta   90.00
_cell.angle_gamma   90.00
#
_symmetry.space_group_name_H-M   'P 1'
#
loop_
_entity.id
_entity.type
_entity.pdbx_description
1 polymer ?
#
loop_
_entity_poly.entity_id
_entity_poly.type
_entity_poly.pdbx_seq_one_letter_code
_entity_poly.pdbx_strand_id
1 'polypeptide(L)'
;AFAQMLKKKQLSQPGHIVLISPVLDATFQNPEARKYEKEETMLGIDGSKYLVELWAGDAPLDDYKMSPMNGDLEGLGHITLTVGTKETLYPDAVKFSHMLNDKGIKQQFI
;
A
#
# COMPACT_ATOMS: atom_id res chain seq x y z
N ALA A 1 -3.49 1.53 -6.41
CA ALA A 1 -4.82 1.64 -7.04
C ALA A 1 -4.79 2.13 -8.50
N PHE A 2 -4.22 3.30 -8.84
CA PHE A 2 -4.36 3.89 -10.19
C PHE A 2 -3.85 2.97 -11.33
N ALA A 3 -2.66 2.39 -11.21
CA ALA A 3 -2.13 1.45 -12.20
C ALA A 3 -3.03 0.21 -12.41
N GLN A 4 -3.63 -0.28 -11.32
CA GLN A 4 -4.60 -1.39 -11.34
C GLN A 4 -5.89 -1.00 -12.06
N MET A 5 -6.36 0.25 -11.88
CA MET A 5 -7.48 0.79 -12.64
C MET A 5 -7.17 0.89 -14.14
N LEU A 6 -5.97 1.35 -14.52
CA LEU A 6 -5.53 1.38 -15.92
C LEU A 6 -5.54 -0.03 -16.52
N LYS A 7 -5.04 -1.03 -15.79
CA LYS A 7 -5.08 -2.44 -16.21
C LYS A 7 -6.51 -2.90 -16.45
N LYS A 8 -7.43 -2.67 -15.50
CA LYS A 8 -8.86 -3.03 -15.65
C LYS A 8 -9.51 -2.37 -16.87
N LYS A 9 -9.09 -1.15 -17.22
CA LYS A 9 -9.57 -0.42 -18.39
C LYS A 9 -8.84 -0.77 -19.70
N GLN A 10 -7.91 -1.73 -19.66
CA GLN A 10 -7.08 -2.12 -20.81
C GLN A 10 -6.30 -0.94 -21.40
N LEU A 11 -5.86 -0.03 -20.54
CA LEU A 11 -5.03 1.12 -20.90
C LEU A 11 -3.55 0.80 -20.70
N SER A 12 -2.69 1.55 -21.38
CA SER A 12 -1.24 1.42 -21.24
C SER A 12 -0.79 1.60 -19.78
N GLN A 13 0.13 0.75 -19.34
CA GLN A 13 0.71 0.86 -18.02
C GLN A 13 1.79 1.95 -17.99
N PRO A 14 1.96 2.65 -16.85
CA PRO A 14 3.16 3.42 -16.60
C PRO A 14 4.39 2.53 -16.73
N GLY A 15 5.48 3.07 -17.30
CA GLY A 15 6.73 2.31 -17.39
C GLY A 15 7.35 1.99 -16.02
N HIS A 16 7.17 2.90 -15.06
CA HIS A 16 7.63 2.76 -13.67
C HIS A 16 6.59 3.33 -12.71
N ILE A 17 6.37 2.64 -11.60
CA ILE A 17 5.48 3.02 -10.51
C ILE A 17 6.35 3.19 -9.27
N VAL A 18 6.52 4.44 -8.80
CA VAL A 18 7.30 4.74 -7.59
C VAL A 18 6.33 5.05 -6.46
N LEU A 19 6.42 4.28 -5.38
CA LEU A 19 5.59 4.40 -4.18
C LEU A 19 6.46 4.90 -3.03
N ILE A 20 6.06 6.02 -2.41
CA ILE A 20 6.77 6.66 -1.31
C ILE A 20 5.86 6.61 -0.08
N SER A 21 6.30 5.90 0.96
CA SER A 21 5.56 5.66 2.20
C SER A 21 4.06 5.39 1.96
N PRO A 22 3.72 4.39 1.12
CA PRO A 22 2.34 4.21 0.68
C PRO A 22 1.48 3.57 1.78
N VAL A 23 0.22 4.02 1.89
CA VAL A 23 -0.83 3.23 2.53
C VAL A 23 -1.23 2.10 1.58
N LEU A 24 -0.91 0.87 1.96
CA LEU A 24 -1.18 -0.34 1.17
C LEU A 24 -2.41 -1.12 1.69
N ASP A 25 -2.68 -0.98 2.99
CA ASP A 25 -3.86 -1.49 3.71
C ASP A 25 -4.55 -0.34 4.46
N ALA A 26 -5.70 0.08 3.95
CA ALA A 26 -6.50 1.16 4.52
C ALA A 26 -7.24 0.76 5.82
N THR A 27 -7.24 -0.53 6.18
CA THR A 27 -7.90 -0.99 7.42
C THR A 27 -7.06 -0.70 8.67
N PHE A 28 -5.74 -0.48 8.50
CA PHE A 28 -4.75 -0.33 9.57
C PHE A 28 -4.81 -1.46 10.62
N GLN A 29 -5.10 -2.70 10.19
CA GLN A 29 -5.24 -3.85 11.08
C GLN A 29 -3.95 -4.65 11.30
N ASN A 30 -2.85 -4.29 10.64
CA ASN A 30 -1.58 -4.99 10.81
C ASN A 30 -1.09 -4.87 12.27
N PRO A 31 -1.02 -5.97 13.05
CA PRO A 31 -0.67 -5.92 14.46
C PRO A 31 0.78 -5.46 14.69
N GLU A 32 1.65 -5.62 13.70
CA GLU A 32 3.04 -5.18 13.77
C GLU A 32 3.16 -3.65 13.67
N ALA A 33 2.21 -2.96 13.02
CA ALA A 33 2.23 -1.51 12.85
C ALA A 33 2.23 -0.77 14.20
N ARG A 34 1.48 -1.26 15.20
CA ARG A 34 1.43 -0.65 16.54
C ARG A 34 2.77 -0.63 17.27
N LYS A 35 3.72 -1.48 16.89
CA LYS A 35 5.07 -1.48 17.49
C LYS A 35 5.85 -0.20 17.12
N TYR A 36 5.54 0.38 15.96
CA TYR A 36 6.21 1.57 15.43
C TYR A 36 5.56 2.87 15.91
N GLU A 37 4.34 2.84 16.43
CA GLU A 37 3.59 4.03 16.88
C GLU A 37 4.33 4.85 17.97
N LYS A 38 5.26 4.23 18.71
CA LYS A 38 6.12 4.93 19.68
C LYS A 38 7.26 5.72 19.04
N GLU A 39 7.73 5.29 17.87
CA GLU A 39 8.84 5.92 17.15
C GLU A 39 8.35 6.84 16.02
N GLU A 40 7.17 6.55 15.48
CA GLU A 40 6.52 7.31 14.42
C GLU A 40 5.98 8.63 14.96
N THR A 41 6.51 9.74 14.45
CA THR A 41 6.23 11.08 14.98
C THR A 41 5.11 11.82 14.23
N MET A 42 4.71 11.32 13.07
CA MET A 42 3.76 11.98 12.17
C MET A 42 2.44 11.20 12.04
N LEU A 43 2.48 9.88 11.91
CA LEU A 43 1.32 9.04 11.54
C LEU A 43 0.90 8.06 12.63
N GLY A 44 0.05 8.54 13.55
CA GLY A 44 -0.65 7.68 14.52
C GLY A 44 -1.71 6.80 13.85
N ILE A 45 -1.88 5.57 14.33
CA ILE A 45 -2.75 4.57 13.67
C ILE A 45 -4.21 4.98 13.76
N ASP A 46 -4.68 5.36 14.96
CA ASP A 46 -6.09 5.66 15.17
C ASP A 46 -6.52 6.92 14.39
N GLY A 47 -5.63 7.93 14.32
CA GLY A 47 -5.86 9.15 13.52
C GLY A 47 -5.87 8.87 12.01
N SER A 48 -4.94 8.03 11.54
CA SER A 48 -4.89 7.63 10.13
C SER A 48 -6.13 6.83 9.73
N LYS A 49 -6.56 5.90 10.59
CA LYS A 49 -7.78 5.12 10.38
C LYS A 49 -9.02 6.02 10.28
N TYR A 50 -9.17 6.98 11.19
CA TYR A 50 -10.26 7.94 11.14
C TYR A 50 -10.27 8.74 9.82
N LEU A 51 -9.10 9.24 9.38
CA LEU A 51 -8.98 9.98 8.13
C LEU A 51 -9.35 9.12 6.92
N VAL A 52 -8.94 7.85 6.91
CA VAL A 52 -9.23 6.94 5.80
C VAL A 52 -10.69 6.51 5.76
N GLU A 53 -11.35 6.34 6.91
CA GLU A 53 -12.80 6.12 6.99
C GLU A 53 -13.58 7.30 6.42
N LEU A 54 -13.17 8.54 6.72
CA LEU A 54 -13.76 9.74 6.12
C LEU A 54 -13.54 9.81 4.60
N TRP A 55 -12.34 9.44 4.13
CA TRP A 55 -12.01 9.43 2.72
C TRP A 55 -12.81 8.37 1.93
N ALA A 56 -13.02 7.21 2.52
CA ALA A 56 -13.67 6.07 1.87
C ALA A 56 -15.14 6.32 1.53
N GLY A 57 -15.85 7.14 2.32
CA GLY A 57 -17.30 7.27 2.23
C GLY A 57 -17.96 5.90 2.40
N ASP A 58 -18.72 5.47 1.39
CA ASP A 58 -19.37 4.15 1.40
C ASP A 58 -18.49 3.00 0.85
N ALA A 59 -17.26 3.30 0.41
CA ALA A 59 -16.37 2.28 -0.12
C ALA A 59 -15.82 1.38 0.99
N PRO A 60 -15.84 0.04 0.83
CA PRO A 60 -15.17 -0.87 1.74
C PRO A 60 -13.67 -0.56 1.83
N LEU A 61 -13.10 -0.52 3.04
CA LEU A 61 -11.68 -0.23 3.24
C LEU A 61 -10.76 -1.31 2.65
N ASP A 62 -11.25 -2.55 2.53
CA ASP A 62 -10.53 -3.66 1.92
C ASP A 62 -10.61 -3.68 0.38
N ASP A 63 -11.43 -2.82 -0.25
CA ASP A 63 -11.47 -2.66 -1.71
C ASP A 63 -10.09 -2.23 -2.24
N TYR A 64 -9.66 -2.78 -3.38
CA TYR A 64 -8.35 -2.49 -3.99
C TYR A 64 -8.08 -0.99 -4.26
N LYS A 65 -9.12 -0.15 -4.33
CA LYS A 65 -8.97 1.31 -4.45
C LYS A 65 -8.47 1.93 -3.16
N MET A 66 -8.89 1.39 -2.02
CA MET A 66 -8.53 1.81 -0.67
C MET A 66 -7.30 1.06 -0.15
N SER A 67 -7.26 -0.25 -0.35
CA SER A 67 -6.17 -1.15 0.00
C SER A 67 -5.56 -1.78 -1.25
N PRO A 68 -4.65 -1.07 -1.98
CA PRO A 68 -4.06 -1.55 -3.23
C PRO A 68 -3.47 -2.95 -3.19
N MET A 69 -3.00 -3.41 -2.03
CA MET A 69 -2.42 -4.74 -1.88
C MET A 69 -3.41 -5.88 -2.12
N ASN A 70 -4.71 -5.62 -2.00
CA ASN A 70 -5.79 -6.59 -2.23
C ASN A 70 -6.21 -6.68 -3.71
N GLY A 71 -5.69 -5.81 -4.57
CA GLY A 71 -6.01 -5.83 -5.99
C GLY A 71 -5.12 -6.76 -6.82
N ASP A 72 -5.40 -6.81 -8.11
CA ASP A 72 -4.59 -7.54 -9.08
C ASP A 72 -3.28 -6.77 -9.35
N LEU A 73 -2.14 -7.43 -9.08
CA LEU A 73 -0.79 -6.86 -9.17
C LEU A 73 -0.03 -7.35 -10.41
N GLU A 74 -0.56 -8.34 -11.12
CA GLU A 74 0.14 -8.95 -12.25
C GLU A 74 0.11 -8.00 -13.46
N GLY A 75 1.18 -7.98 -14.26
CA GLY A 75 1.24 -7.15 -15.46
C GLY A 75 1.19 -5.64 -15.21
N LEU A 76 1.37 -5.18 -13.97
CA LEU A 76 1.64 -3.76 -13.68
C LEU A 76 3.06 -3.38 -14.12
N GLY A 77 3.29 -2.08 -14.28
CA GLY A 77 4.65 -1.54 -14.52
C GLY A 77 5.61 -1.87 -13.37
N HIS A 78 6.92 -1.71 -13.61
CA HIS A 78 7.92 -1.98 -12.56
C HIS A 78 7.66 -1.13 -11.32
N ILE A 79 7.64 -1.78 -10.15
CA ILE A 79 7.32 -1.13 -8.87
C ILE A 79 8.60 -0.87 -8.10
N THR A 80 8.83 0.40 -7.76
CA THR A 80 9.80 0.82 -6.73
C THR A 80 9.02 1.23 -5.49
N LEU A 81 9.33 0.61 -4.36
CA LEU A 81 8.71 0.86 -3.06
C LEU A 81 9.76 1.42 -2.11
N THR A 82 9.49 2.57 -1.50
CA THR A 82 10.37 3.20 -0.51
C THR A 82 9.57 3.53 0.74
N VAL A 83 10.07 3.16 1.92
CA VAL A 83 9.43 3.52 3.21
C VAL A 83 10.46 3.65 4.33
N GLY A 84 10.26 4.60 5.23
CA GLY A 84 11.07 4.77 6.42
C GLY A 84 10.92 3.58 7.37
N THR A 85 12.05 3.12 7.92
CA THR A 85 12.09 1.96 8.82
C THR A 85 11.46 2.20 10.20
N LYS A 86 11.05 3.44 10.49
CA LYS A 86 10.39 3.85 11.74
C LYS A 86 8.92 4.21 11.54
N GLU A 87 8.37 3.97 10.36
CA GLU A 87 6.98 4.30 10.04
C GLU A 87 6.00 3.20 10.43
N THR A 88 4.78 3.59 10.85
CA THR A 88 3.67 2.65 11.06
C THR A 88 3.25 1.91 9.78
N LEU A 89 3.60 2.46 8.61
CA LEU A 89 3.37 1.85 7.28
C LEU A 89 4.44 0.82 6.89
N TYR A 90 5.58 0.78 7.59
CA TYR A 90 6.70 -0.09 7.25
C TYR A 90 6.32 -1.59 7.22
N PRO A 91 5.58 -2.13 8.20
CA PRO A 91 5.20 -3.54 8.19
C PRO A 91 4.35 -3.94 6.98
N ASP A 92 3.47 -3.06 6.52
CA ASP A 92 2.65 -3.32 5.33
C ASP A 92 3.47 -3.25 4.04
N ALA A 93 4.45 -2.36 3.97
CA ALA A 93 5.40 -2.32 2.86
C ALA A 93 6.25 -3.60 2.77
N VAL A 94 6.74 -4.11 3.91
CA VAL A 94 7.46 -5.40 3.98
C VAL A 94 6.55 -6.54 3.52
N LYS A 95 5.33 -6.61 4.03
CA LYS A 95 4.33 -7.63 3.63
C LYS A 95 4.06 -7.57 2.13
N PHE A 96 3.85 -6.38 1.57
CA PHE A 96 3.60 -6.20 0.15
C PHE A 96 4.79 -6.59 -0.72
N SER A 97 6.01 -6.23 -0.29
CA SER A 97 7.27 -6.66 -0.94
C SER A 97 7.37 -8.18 -1.02
N HIS A 98 7.05 -8.90 0.06
CA HIS A 98 6.98 -10.37 0.05
C HIS A 98 5.90 -10.89 -0.91
N MET A 99 4.69 -10.32 -0.88
CA MET A 99 3.61 -10.72 -1.79
C MET A 99 3.99 -10.56 -3.28
N LEU A 100 4.71 -9.50 -3.64
CA LEU A 100 5.21 -9.30 -5.01
C LEU A 100 6.26 -10.35 -5.37
N ASN A 101 7.19 -10.65 -4.45
CA ASN A 101 8.23 -11.66 -4.66
C ASN A 101 7.63 -13.06 -4.84
N ASP A 102 6.64 -13.44 -4.02
CA ASP A 102 5.95 -14.73 -4.10
C ASP A 102 5.21 -14.92 -5.43
N LYS A 103 4.74 -13.82 -6.02
CA LYS A 103 4.11 -13.78 -7.35
C LYS A 103 5.11 -13.66 -8.50
N GLY A 104 6.41 -13.60 -8.22
CA GLY A 104 7.45 -13.39 -9.24
C GLY A 104 7.40 -12.01 -9.92
N ILE A 105 6.77 -11.03 -9.28
CA ILE A 105 6.65 -9.66 -9.81
C ILE A 105 7.94 -8.89 -9.47
N LYS A 106 8.64 -8.42 -10.51
CA LYS A 106 9.88 -7.65 -10.34
C LYS A 106 9.61 -6.30 -9.67
N GLN A 107 10.23 -6.11 -8.53
CA GLN A 107 10.11 -4.90 -7.72
C GLN A 107 11.46 -4.50 -7.13
N GLN A 108 11.57 -3.25 -6.72
CA GLN A 108 12.69 -2.72 -5.97
C GLN A 108 12.19 -2.17 -4.65
N PHE A 109 12.60 -2.77 -3.54
CA PHE A 109 12.27 -2.30 -2.19
C PHE A 109 13.49 -1.61 -1.58
N ILE A 110 13.32 -0.34 -1.16
CA ILE A 110 14.36 0.53 -0.60
C ILE A 110 13.98 0.93 0.82
#